data_AF-A0A7C3U5A7-F1
#
_entry.id   AF-A0A7C3U5A7-F1
#
_cell.length_a   1.000
_cell.length_b   1.000
_cell.length_c   1.000
_cell.angle_alpha   90.00
_cell.angle_beta   90.00
_cell.angle_gamma   90.00
#
_symmetry.space_group_name_H-M   'P 1'
#
loop_
_entity.id
_entity.type
_entity.pdbx_description
1 polymer ?
#
loop_
_entity_poly.entity_id
_entity_poly.type
_entity_poly.pdbx_seq_one_letter_code
_entity_poly.pdbx_strand_id
1 'polypeptide(L)'
;MPTVPVQRLEQICRSAVLAMGGSESAADDMVASLISANIEGMDSHGMLRLPSYASLVDKGLINPRAVPEVVRQDRAVTLLDGHWCFGQVGARVAARHAIAAAQ
;
A
#
# COMPACT_ATOMS: atom_id res chain seq x y z
N MET A 1 7.89 2.78 25.75
CA MET A 1 7.07 2.16 24.68
C MET A 1 7.39 0.69 24.62
N PRO A 2 6.42 -0.20 24.39
CA PRO A 2 6.70 -1.63 24.23
C PRO A 2 7.48 -1.88 22.94
N THR A 3 8.46 -2.78 22.99
CA THR A 3 9.14 -3.30 21.80
C THR A 3 8.33 -4.47 21.25
N VAL A 4 7.98 -4.41 19.97
CA VAL A 4 7.21 -5.45 19.28
C VAL A 4 8.10 -6.07 18.19
N PRO A 5 8.20 -7.40 18.08
CA PRO A 5 8.93 -8.04 16.99
C PRO A 5 8.36 -7.65 15.61
N VAL A 6 9.24 -7.40 14.64
CA VAL A 6 8.86 -7.00 13.27
C VAL A 6 7.88 -8.00 12.65
N GLN A 7 8.14 -9.29 12.79
CA GLN A 7 7.29 -10.38 12.26
C GLN A 7 5.87 -10.32 12.81
N ARG A 8 5.71 -9.86 14.06
CA ARG A 8 4.38 -9.69 14.66
C ARG A 8 3.64 -8.52 14.03
N LEU A 9 4.33 -7.42 13.73
CA LEU A 9 3.73 -6.27 13.05
C LEU A 9 3.34 -6.61 11.61
N GLU A 10 4.19 -7.36 10.89
CA GLU A 10 3.90 -7.86 9.54
C GLU A 10 2.62 -8.70 9.51
N GLN A 11 2.48 -9.66 10.44
CA GLN A 11 1.29 -10.50 10.57
C GLN A 11 0.02 -9.68 10.86
N ILE A 12 0.11 -8.68 11.74
CA ILE A 12 -1.01 -7.79 12.07
C ILE A 12 -1.42 -6.97 10.85
N CYS A 13 -0.45 -6.35 10.17
CA CYS A 13 -0.70 -5.56 8.97
C CYS A 13 -1.36 -6.40 7.88
N ARG A 14 -0.79 -7.57 7.58
CA ARG A 14 -1.34 -8.50 6.58
C ARG A 14 -2.79 -8.87 6.89
N SER A 15 -3.03 -9.34 8.12
CA SER A 15 -4.36 -9.77 8.55
C SER A 15 -5.39 -8.65 8.45
N ALA A 16 -5.01 -7.42 8.82
CA ALA A 16 -5.88 -6.26 8.71
C ALA A 16 -6.20 -5.89 7.26
N VAL A 17 -5.22 -5.93 6.36
CA VAL A 17 -5.44 -5.62 4.93
C VAL A 17 -6.36 -6.65 4.28
N LEU A 18 -6.17 -7.94 4.58
CA LEU A 18 -7.06 -8.99 4.13
C LEU A 18 -8.48 -8.85 4.71
N ALA A 19 -8.59 -8.48 6.00
CA ALA A 19 -9.88 -8.24 6.65
C ALA A 19 -10.62 -7.01 6.09
N MET A 20 -9.90 -5.98 5.65
CA MET A 20 -10.45 -4.87 4.88
C MET A 20 -10.93 -5.30 3.48
N GLY A 21 -10.61 -6.51 3.03
CA GLY A 21 -10.99 -7.05 1.72
C GLY A 21 -9.95 -6.86 0.63
N GLY A 22 -8.72 -6.47 1.00
CA GLY A 22 -7.59 -6.39 0.07
C GLY A 22 -7.09 -7.76 -0.37
N SER A 23 -6.37 -7.80 -1.50
CA SER A 23 -5.72 -9.01 -1.99
C SER A 23 -4.43 -9.33 -1.23
N GLU A 24 -3.91 -10.56 -1.39
CA GLU A 24 -2.58 -10.94 -0.86
C GLU A 24 -1.48 -10.00 -1.36
N SER A 25 -1.52 -9.62 -2.64
CA SER A 25 -0.53 -8.68 -3.21
C SER A 25 -0.64 -7.28 -2.59
N ALA A 26 -1.87 -6.81 -2.34
CA ALA A 26 -2.07 -5.54 -1.65
C ALA A 26 -1.55 -5.61 -0.21
N ALA A 27 -1.75 -6.74 0.46
CA ALA A 27 -1.22 -6.97 1.80
C ALA A 27 0.32 -6.98 1.81
N ASP A 28 0.97 -7.59 0.82
CA ASP A 28 2.43 -7.56 0.66
C ASP A 28 2.96 -6.13 0.49
N ASP A 29 2.33 -5.33 -0.38
CA ASP A 29 2.75 -3.95 -0.61
C ASP A 29 2.53 -3.05 0.62
N MET A 30 1.42 -3.24 1.34
CA MET A 30 1.11 -2.53 2.58
C MET A 30 2.09 -2.91 3.70
N VAL A 31 2.38 -4.21 3.87
CA VAL A 31 3.37 -4.69 4.84
C VAL A 31 4.74 -4.09 4.53
N ALA A 32 5.21 -4.21 3.29
CA ALA A 32 6.51 -3.68 2.89
C ALA A 32 6.61 -2.17 3.16
N SER A 33 5.56 -1.39 2.88
CA SER A 33 5.57 0.05 3.10
C SER A 33 5.49 0.45 4.57
N LEU A 34 4.51 -0.07 5.32
CA LEU A 34 4.28 0.39 6.70
C LEU A 34 5.37 -0.08 7.66
N ILE A 35 5.89 -1.29 7.46
CA ILE A 35 6.92 -1.85 8.32
C ILE A 35 8.27 -1.19 8.05
N SER A 36 8.61 -0.88 6.79
CA SER A 36 9.82 -0.08 6.48
C SER A 36 9.77 1.28 7.17
N ALA A 37 8.61 1.96 7.12
CA ALA A 37 8.45 3.25 7.79
C ALA A 37 8.69 3.16 9.31
N ASN A 38 8.21 2.10 9.99
CA ASN A 38 8.52 1.90 11.42
C ASN A 38 10.00 1.59 11.67
N ILE A 39 10.64 0.77 10.84
CA ILE A 39 12.07 0.44 10.97
C ILE A 39 12.94 1.69 10.76
N GLU A 40 12.55 2.57 9.85
CA GLU A 40 13.23 3.83 9.55
C GLU A 40 12.94 4.95 10.57
N GLY A 41 12.14 4.68 11.62
CA GLY A 41 11.79 5.65 12.65
C GLY A 41 10.73 6.67 12.24
N MET A 42 10.07 6.47 11.10
CA MET A 42 8.96 7.29 10.60
C MET A 42 7.61 6.74 11.07
N ASP A 43 7.43 6.66 12.40
CA ASP A 43 6.25 6.02 13.01
C ASP A 43 4.91 6.62 12.56
N SER A 44 4.89 7.91 12.23
CA SER A 44 3.71 8.60 11.70
C SER A 44 3.24 8.06 10.34
N HIS A 45 4.08 7.32 9.61
CA HIS A 45 3.78 6.73 8.31
C HIS A 45 3.69 5.20 8.36
N GLY A 46 3.99 4.56 9.50
CA GLY A 46 3.95 3.11 9.68
C GLY A 46 2.60 2.59 10.18
N MET A 47 2.65 1.60 11.08
CA MET A 47 1.48 0.88 11.61
C MET A 47 0.41 1.79 12.26
N LEU A 48 0.79 2.99 12.72
CA LEU A 48 -0.15 4.00 13.25
C LEU A 48 -1.23 4.37 12.22
N ARG A 49 -0.95 4.24 10.91
CA ARG A 49 -1.88 4.59 9.84
C ARG A 49 -2.97 3.54 9.61
N LEU A 50 -2.76 2.30 10.03
CA LEU A 50 -3.63 1.17 9.72
C LEU A 50 -5.10 1.37 10.16
N PRO A 51 -5.41 1.87 11.38
CA PRO A 51 -6.79 2.17 11.76
C PRO A 51 -7.44 3.28 10.91
N SER A 52 -6.65 4.26 10.46
CA SER A 52 -7.15 5.32 9.58
C SER A 52 -7.51 4.74 8.20
N TYR A 53 -6.71 3.82 7.66
CA TYR A 53 -7.02 3.14 6.42
C TYR A 53 -8.30 2.30 6.53
N ALA A 54 -8.49 1.57 7.64
CA ALA A 54 -9.74 0.86 7.89
C ALA A 54 -10.94 1.81 7.89
N SER A 55 -10.86 2.94 8.59
CA SER A 55 -11.92 3.95 8.57
C SER A 55 -12.22 4.52 7.17
N LEU A 56 -11.19 4.69 6.32
CA LEU A 56 -11.37 5.17 4.96
C LEU A 56 -11.98 4.10 4.04
N VAL A 57 -11.66 2.83 4.25
CA VAL A 57 -12.31 1.70 3.58
C VAL A 57 -13.79 1.63 3.97
N ASP A 58 -14.10 1.72 5.27
CA ASP A 58 -15.49 1.72 5.76
C ASP A 58 -16.32 2.88 5.18
N LYS A 59 -15.69 4.02 4.94
CA LYS A 59 -16.30 5.20 4.31
C LYS A 59 -16.37 5.12 2.78
N GLY A 60 -15.85 4.07 2.15
CA GLY A 60 -15.79 3.93 0.70
C GLY A 60 -14.82 4.90 0.01
N LEU A 61 -13.90 5.52 0.76
CA LEU A 61 -12.89 6.46 0.25
C LEU A 61 -11.60 5.76 -0.20
N ILE A 62 -11.41 4.51 0.24
CA ILE A 62 -10.42 3.58 -0.29
C ILE A 62 -11.17 2.34 -0.76
N ASN A 63 -10.89 1.91 -1.98
CA ASN A 63 -11.31 0.61 -2.48
C ASN A 63 -10.16 -0.39 -2.27
N PRO A 64 -10.24 -1.27 -1.26
CA PRO A 64 -9.17 -2.21 -0.94
C PRO A 64 -8.98 -3.28 -2.02
N ARG A 65 -9.96 -3.48 -2.90
CA ARG A 65 -9.93 -4.43 -4.02
C ARG A 65 -9.50 -3.79 -5.34
N ALA A 66 -9.29 -2.47 -5.37
CA ALA A 66 -8.92 -1.77 -6.59
C ALA A 66 -7.53 -2.20 -7.08
N VAL A 67 -7.44 -2.39 -8.39
CA VAL A 67 -6.20 -2.69 -9.10
C VAL A 67 -5.88 -1.48 -9.97
N PRO A 68 -4.71 -0.82 -9.80
CA PRO A 68 -4.30 0.28 -10.66
C PRO A 68 -4.25 -0.13 -12.13
N GLU A 69 -4.65 0.77 -13.02
CA GLU A 69 -4.76 0.52 -14.46
C GLU A 69 -3.98 1.57 -15.25
N VAL A 70 -3.25 1.15 -16.29
CA VAL A 70 -2.61 2.07 -17.23
C VAL A 70 -3.67 2.64 -18.16
N VAL A 71 -3.95 3.93 -18.03
CA VAL A 71 -4.92 4.61 -18.90
C VAL A 71 -4.26 5.23 -20.13
N ARG A 72 -2.96 5.54 -20.05
CA ARG A 72 -2.18 6.05 -21.19
C ARG A 72 -0.70 5.77 -20.99
N GLN A 73 -0.01 5.40 -22.06
CA GLN A 73 1.43 5.24 -22.08
C GLN A 73 2.00 6.00 -23.28
N ASP A 74 2.99 6.87 -23.04
CA ASP A 74 3.66 7.69 -24.04
C ASP A 74 5.16 7.76 -23.74
N ARG A 75 5.95 7.00 -24.49
CA ARG A 75 7.41 6.88 -24.33
C ARG A 75 7.79 6.65 -22.85
N ALA A 76 8.41 7.63 -22.22
CA ALA A 76 8.91 7.58 -20.84
C ALA A 76 7.85 7.95 -19.78
N VAL A 77 6.61 8.25 -20.18
CA VAL A 77 5.53 8.67 -19.29
C VAL A 77 4.40 7.66 -19.31
N THR A 78 4.01 7.16 -18.13
CA THR A 78 2.84 6.29 -17.94
C THR A 78 1.85 6.98 -17.02
N LEU A 79 0.60 7.12 -17.46
CA LEU A 79 -0.51 7.60 -16.66
C LEU A 79 -1.30 6.40 -16.15
N LEU A 80 -1.48 6.34 -14.83
CA LEU A 80 -2.21 5.28 -14.14
C LEU A 80 -3.45 5.87 -13.46
N ASP A 81 -4.59 5.22 -13.60
CA ASP A 81 -5.72 5.40 -12.70
C ASP A 81 -5.56 4.44 -11.52
N GLY A 82 -5.53 4.98 -10.30
CA GLY A 82 -5.38 4.20 -9.08
C GLY A 82 -6.69 3.52 -8.65
N HIS A 83 -7.84 3.89 -9.21
CA HIS A 83 -9.15 3.36 -8.85
C HIS A 83 -9.44 3.42 -7.35
N TRP A 84 -8.92 4.45 -6.67
CA TRP A 84 -8.98 4.63 -5.21
C TRP A 84 -8.37 3.48 -4.39
N CYS A 85 -7.39 2.74 -4.94
CA CYS A 85 -6.64 1.74 -4.18
C CYS A 85 -5.87 2.36 -3.01
N PHE A 86 -5.28 1.52 -2.15
CA PHE A 86 -4.28 1.99 -1.20
C PHE A 86 -3.13 2.69 -1.94
N GLY A 87 -2.71 3.86 -1.45
CA GLY A 87 -1.66 4.65 -2.09
C GLY A 87 -0.36 3.87 -2.28
N GLN A 88 -0.04 2.97 -1.35
CA GLN A 88 1.10 2.06 -1.39
C GLN A 88 1.05 1.12 -2.60
N VAL A 89 -0.13 0.57 -2.90
CA VAL A 89 -0.36 -0.34 -4.03
C VAL A 89 -0.23 0.42 -5.34
N GLY A 90 -0.90 1.58 -5.45
CA GLY A 90 -0.79 2.47 -6.62
C GLY A 90 0.66 2.91 -6.88
N ALA A 91 1.36 3.36 -5.83
CA ALA A 91 2.75 3.80 -5.93
C ALA A 91 3.69 2.66 -6.33
N ARG A 92 3.49 1.43 -5.83
CA ARG A 92 4.29 0.27 -6.22
C ARG A 92 4.16 -0.01 -7.72
N VAL A 93 2.92 -0.04 -8.22
CA VAL A 93 2.66 -0.27 -9.66
C VAL A 93 3.28 0.85 -10.49
N ALA A 94 3.08 2.12 -10.09
CA ALA A 94 3.67 3.26 -10.77
C ALA A 94 5.21 3.21 -10.82
N ALA A 95 5.85 2.90 -9.70
CA ALA A 95 7.30 2.76 -9.63
C ALA A 95 7.82 1.65 -10.56
N ARG A 96 7.13 0.50 -10.64
CA ARG A 96 7.51 -0.58 -11.57
C ARG A 96 7.43 -0.14 -13.03
N HIS A 97 6.37 0.57 -13.42
CA HIS A 97 6.25 1.13 -14.76
C HIS A 97 7.35 2.14 -15.08
N ALA A 98 7.66 3.04 -14.12
CA ALA A 98 8.72 4.03 -14.29
C ALA A 98 10.10 3.38 -14.47
N ILE A 99 10.42 2.35 -13.69
CA ILE A 99 11.68 1.60 -13.82
C ILE A 99 11.76 0.92 -15.19
N ALA A 100 10.69 0.25 -15.62
CA ALA A 100 10.65 -0.43 -16.91
C ALA A 100 10.80 0.54 -18.10
N ALA A 101 10.23 1.75 -17.99
CA ALA A 101 10.34 2.78 -19.03
C ALA A 101 11.71 3.48 -19.07
N ALA A 102 12.55 3.29 -18.06
CA ALA A 102 13.89 3.89 -17.95
C ALA A 102 15.02 2.96 -18.45
N GLN A 103 14.70 1.72 -18.80
CA GLN A 103 15.63 0.73 -19.39
C GLN A 103 15.67 0.87 -20.91
#